data_AF-A0ABD2CEP6-F1
#
_entry.id   AF-A0ABD2CEP6-F1
#
_cell.length_a   1.000
_cell.length_b   1.000
_cell.length_c   1.000
_cell.angle_alpha   90.00
_cell.angle_beta   90.00
_cell.angle_gamma   90.00
#
_symmetry.space_group_name_H-M   'P 1'
#
loop_
_entity.id
_entity.type
_entity.pdbx_description
1 polymer ?
#
loop_
_entity_poly.entity_id
_entity_poly.type
_entity_poly.pdbx_seq_one_letter_code
_entity_poly.pdbx_strand_id
1 'polypeptide(L)'
;MSDEKSTTQEFKLDPDCELRFEVESKNEKVTLELKNGLGEVFGTELVKGKKYEFSAGAKVAVFTWQGCTVELIGKTDVSYVAKETPMGLYLNCHAAMERMREAAEKGDRRGPITMVVGPCDVGKSTLCRLLLNYAVRMGRRPIFVDLDVGQGDIAIPGTVGALLVERPSNVIEDFSQQAPLVFHFGHKTPSANVALYNLLVTRLAEVCSDRLQANKKARVSGIVINTCGWVKGDGYKLLTHAAQAFEVDAILVLDQERLYNELVRDMPDFVKVVFLPKSGGVVERSQAQRTEARDQGVRAYFYGSRTPLYPHSFEVKWNEARLYKIGAPVLPASCMPLGMKAEDNLTKLVAVTPGPNLLHHLLSVSFADSPEDDVVQTNVAGFVCVTNVDVDRQTFTVLSPQPRPLPNTVLLLSDIQFMDSH
;
A
#
# COMPACT_ATOMS: atom_id res chain seq x y z
N MET A 1 34.21 15.79 21.97
CA MET A 1 33.48 15.22 20.82
C MET A 1 34.34 14.10 20.28
N SER A 2 34.10 12.88 20.74
CA SER A 2 34.77 11.69 20.24
C SER A 2 34.19 11.36 18.88
N ASP A 3 35.02 11.42 17.83
CA ASP A 3 34.74 10.76 16.55
C ASP A 3 34.60 9.26 16.81
N GLU A 4 33.38 8.79 17.07
CA GLU A 4 33.07 7.37 16.98
C GLU A 4 33.34 6.97 15.52
N LYS A 5 34.42 6.21 15.30
CA LYS A 5 34.72 5.61 14.01
C LYS A 5 33.51 4.78 13.60
N SER A 6 32.77 5.25 12.59
CA SER A 6 31.65 4.51 12.02
C SER A 6 32.14 3.14 11.57
N THR A 7 31.56 2.07 12.14
CA THR A 7 31.88 0.70 11.76
C THR A 7 31.56 0.50 10.28
N THR A 8 32.56 0.05 9.52
CA THR A 8 32.42 -0.20 8.08
C THR A 8 32.62 -1.69 7.85
N GLN A 9 31.66 -2.32 7.18
CA GLN A 9 31.66 -3.75 6.89
C GLN A 9 31.50 -3.94 5.39
N GLU A 10 32.44 -4.65 4.77
CA GLU A 10 32.37 -5.01 3.36
C GLU A 10 31.83 -6.45 3.22
N PHE A 11 30.87 -6.62 2.31
CA PHE A 11 30.29 -7.91 1.99
C PHE A 11 30.50 -8.20 0.51
N LYS A 12 31.15 -9.33 0.22
CA LYS A 12 31.22 -9.91 -1.11
C LYS A 12 30.11 -10.96 -1.26
N LEU A 13 29.22 -10.74 -2.21
CA LEU A 13 28.10 -11.62 -2.50
C LEU A 13 28.43 -12.40 -3.77
N ASP A 14 28.33 -13.73 -3.66
CA ASP A 14 28.37 -14.63 -4.81
C ASP A 14 27.06 -14.49 -5.63
N PRO A 15 27.02 -14.96 -6.89
CA PRO A 15 25.77 -15.05 -7.66
C PRO A 15 24.65 -15.75 -6.86
N ASP A 16 23.42 -15.26 -7.05
CA ASP A 16 22.19 -15.77 -6.43
C ASP A 16 22.12 -15.66 -4.90
N CYS A 17 23.00 -14.86 -4.29
CA CYS A 17 22.98 -14.57 -2.86
C CYS A 17 22.37 -13.19 -2.55
N GLU A 18 21.90 -13.01 -1.31
CA GLU A 18 21.51 -11.69 -0.80
C GLU A 18 22.14 -11.35 0.54
N LEU A 19 22.54 -10.10 0.72
CA LEU A 19 22.87 -9.52 2.02
C LEU A 19 21.57 -9.05 2.68
N ARG A 20 21.25 -9.59 3.85
CA ARG A 20 20.14 -9.12 4.67
C ARG A 20 20.69 -8.29 5.81
N PHE A 21 20.08 -7.14 6.08
CA PHE A 21 20.40 -6.34 7.24
C PHE A 21 19.19 -5.61 7.81
N GLU A 22 19.26 -5.33 9.11
CA GLU A 22 18.22 -4.65 9.88
C GLU A 22 18.81 -3.45 10.64
N VAL A 23 18.00 -2.39 10.71
CA VAL A 23 18.26 -1.18 11.50
C VAL A 23 17.08 -1.00 12.44
N GLU A 24 17.22 -1.38 13.70
CA GLU A 24 16.16 -1.30 14.71
C GLU A 24 16.32 -0.08 15.62
N SER A 25 17.57 0.31 15.89
CA SER A 25 17.89 1.39 16.82
C SER A 25 17.47 2.76 16.29
N LYS A 26 16.59 3.48 17.03
CA LYS A 26 15.99 4.77 16.62
C LYS A 26 16.98 5.89 16.26
N ASN A 27 18.18 5.86 16.81
CA ASN A 27 19.21 6.88 16.58
C ASN A 27 20.29 6.45 15.58
N GLU A 28 20.20 5.22 15.08
CA GLU A 28 21.21 4.66 14.17
C GLU A 28 20.80 4.87 12.71
N LYS A 29 21.81 5.06 11.88
CA LYS A 29 21.69 5.15 10.43
C LYS A 29 22.72 4.24 9.80
N VAL A 30 22.28 3.47 8.81
CA VAL A 30 23.16 2.57 8.05
C VAL A 30 23.19 3.03 6.61
N THR A 31 24.38 3.31 6.09
CA THR A 31 24.60 3.64 4.70
C THR A 31 25.07 2.41 3.93
N LEU A 32 24.32 2.05 2.89
CA LEU A 32 24.68 1.04 1.90
C LEU A 32 25.32 1.71 0.68
N GLU A 33 26.44 1.15 0.20
CA GLU A 33 27.08 1.56 -1.05
C GLU A 33 27.47 0.34 -1.89
N LEU A 34 27.08 0.31 -3.16
CA LEU A 34 27.56 -0.69 -4.12
C LEU A 34 28.97 -0.31 -4.61
N LYS A 35 29.98 -1.13 -4.29
CA LYS A 35 31.38 -0.89 -4.69
C LYS A 35 31.70 -1.50 -6.04
N ASN A 36 31.21 -2.72 -6.30
CA ASN A 36 31.49 -3.42 -7.57
C ASN A 36 30.39 -4.43 -7.93
N GLY A 37 30.31 -4.81 -9.21
CA GLY A 37 29.30 -5.75 -9.72
C GLY A 37 27.92 -5.12 -9.88
N LEU A 38 26.88 -5.96 -9.86
CA LEU A 38 25.48 -5.55 -9.98
C LEU A 38 24.70 -6.07 -8.77
N GLY A 39 23.97 -5.19 -8.09
CA GLY A 39 23.09 -5.56 -6.98
C GLY A 39 21.76 -4.83 -7.07
N GLU A 40 20.72 -5.39 -6.47
CA GLU A 40 19.38 -4.82 -6.47
C GLU A 40 18.72 -4.95 -5.08
N VAL A 41 17.88 -3.98 -4.75
CA VAL A 41 17.00 -4.03 -3.58
C VAL A 41 15.56 -4.13 -4.09
N PHE A 42 14.94 -5.29 -3.84
CA PHE A 42 13.56 -5.58 -4.27
C PHE A 42 13.29 -5.24 -5.74
N GLY A 43 14.25 -5.56 -6.62
CA GLY A 43 14.19 -5.35 -8.07
C GLY A 43 14.64 -3.98 -8.57
N THR A 44 14.92 -3.03 -7.66
CA THR A 44 15.52 -1.73 -8.00
C THR A 44 17.05 -1.85 -8.05
N GLU A 45 17.65 -1.53 -9.18
CA GLU A 45 19.10 -1.62 -9.38
C GLU A 45 19.85 -0.57 -8.53
N LEU A 46 20.92 -1.02 -7.87
CA LEU A 46 21.84 -0.15 -7.15
C LEU A 46 22.81 0.53 -8.12
N VAL A 47 23.07 1.81 -7.90
CA VAL A 47 24.04 2.58 -8.68
C VAL A 47 25.39 2.52 -7.97
N LYS A 48 26.43 2.09 -8.70
CA LYS A 48 27.80 2.02 -8.18
C LYS A 48 28.26 3.36 -7.61
N GLY A 49 28.80 3.34 -6.39
CA GLY A 49 29.26 4.53 -5.66
C GLY A 49 28.16 5.44 -5.11
N LYS A 50 26.88 5.16 -5.36
CA LYS A 50 25.77 5.90 -4.75
C LYS A 50 25.54 5.38 -3.33
N LYS A 51 25.40 6.31 -2.40
CA LYS A 51 25.11 6.05 -0.98
C LYS A 51 23.61 6.03 -0.73
N TYR A 52 23.14 4.98 -0.06
CA TYR A 52 21.75 4.80 0.32
C TYR A 52 21.66 4.69 1.84
N GLU A 53 21.09 5.69 2.51
CA GLU A 53 21.02 5.73 3.98
C GLU A 53 19.64 5.28 4.48
N PHE A 54 19.66 4.24 5.30
CA PHE A 54 18.49 3.64 5.95
C PHE A 54 18.45 4.05 7.42
N SER A 55 17.24 4.29 7.92
CA SER A 55 16.97 4.67 9.32
C SER A 55 16.27 3.53 10.06
N ALA A 56 16.01 3.73 11.34
CA ALA A 56 15.32 2.76 12.19
C ALA A 56 14.01 2.24 11.61
N GLY A 57 13.78 0.94 11.77
CA GLY A 57 12.69 0.17 11.17
C GLY A 57 13.04 -0.47 9.82
N ALA A 58 14.17 -0.11 9.21
CA ALA A 58 14.55 -0.65 7.90
C ALA A 58 14.95 -2.12 7.99
N LYS A 59 14.35 -2.94 7.12
CA LYS A 59 14.67 -4.36 6.91
C LYS A 59 14.92 -4.55 5.42
N VAL A 60 16.17 -4.80 5.05
CA VAL A 60 16.63 -4.68 3.66
C VAL A 60 17.32 -5.96 3.22
N ALA A 61 17.06 -6.36 1.98
CA ALA A 61 17.79 -7.41 1.30
C ALA A 61 18.40 -6.86 0.01
N VAL A 62 19.73 -6.96 -0.12
CA VAL A 62 20.48 -6.63 -1.33
C VAL A 62 20.81 -7.93 -2.05
N PHE A 63 20.17 -8.20 -3.17
CA PHE A 63 20.33 -9.41 -3.95
C PHE A 63 21.23 -9.18 -5.18
N THR A 64 21.90 -10.23 -5.66
CA THR A 64 22.66 -10.16 -6.93
C THR A 64 22.51 -11.43 -7.77
N TRP A 65 22.27 -11.25 -9.07
CA TRP A 65 22.25 -12.35 -10.05
C TRP A 65 23.65 -12.75 -10.54
N GLN A 66 24.65 -11.87 -10.44
CA GLN A 66 25.96 -12.03 -11.08
C GLN A 66 27.15 -11.93 -10.11
N GLY A 67 26.87 -11.59 -8.85
CA GLY A 67 27.85 -11.26 -7.84
C GLY A 67 28.09 -9.76 -7.73
N CYS A 68 28.30 -9.30 -6.49
CA CYS A 68 28.62 -7.91 -6.21
C CYS A 68 29.38 -7.74 -4.90
N THR A 69 29.98 -6.57 -4.71
CA THR A 69 30.56 -6.14 -3.44
C THR A 69 29.82 -4.90 -2.96
N VAL A 70 29.31 -4.96 -1.73
CA VAL A 70 28.61 -3.85 -1.08
C VAL A 70 29.25 -3.53 0.26
N GLU A 71 29.16 -2.27 0.65
CA GLU A 71 29.69 -1.74 1.90
C GLU A 71 28.52 -1.24 2.76
N LEU A 72 28.50 -1.63 4.03
CA LEU A 72 27.61 -1.08 5.05
C LEU A 72 28.42 -0.21 6.01
N ILE A 73 28.02 1.05 6.16
CA ILE A 73 28.66 2.03 7.04
C ILE A 73 27.64 2.43 8.13
N GLY A 74 27.99 2.20 9.39
CA GLY A 74 27.11 2.40 10.54
C GLY A 74 26.87 1.10 11.30
N LYS A 75 26.04 1.17 12.34
CA LYS A 75 25.73 0.02 13.21
C LYS A 75 24.45 -0.67 12.73
N THR A 76 24.58 -1.94 12.36
CA THR A 76 23.44 -2.83 12.06
C THR A 76 23.11 -3.69 13.28
N ASP A 77 21.83 -3.92 13.56
CA ASP A 77 21.42 -4.87 14.60
C ASP A 77 21.64 -6.32 14.15
N VAL A 78 21.35 -6.59 12.88
CA VAL A 78 21.60 -7.87 12.21
C VAL A 78 22.16 -7.60 10.81
N SER A 79 23.22 -8.30 10.41
CA SER A 79 23.66 -8.36 9.01
C SER A 79 24.30 -9.71 8.67
N TYR A 80 23.83 -10.37 7.60
CA TYR A 80 24.35 -11.67 7.15
C TYR A 80 24.05 -11.93 5.67
N VAL A 81 24.84 -12.80 5.03
CA VAL A 81 24.61 -13.23 3.64
C VAL A 81 23.79 -14.52 3.64
N ALA A 82 22.67 -14.50 2.93
CA ALA A 82 21.82 -15.65 2.68
C ALA A 82 22.09 -16.21 1.28
N LYS A 83 22.29 -17.54 1.19
CA LYS A 83 22.51 -18.26 -0.07
C LYS A 83 21.24 -18.89 -0.64
N GLU A 84 20.24 -19.14 0.22
CA GLU A 84 18.96 -19.71 -0.17
C GLU A 84 17.91 -18.60 -0.23
N THR A 85 17.41 -18.34 -1.43
CA THR A 85 16.41 -17.30 -1.69
C THR A 85 15.35 -17.83 -2.67
N PRO A 86 14.10 -17.36 -2.57
CA PRO A 86 13.05 -17.68 -3.54
C PRO A 86 13.16 -16.86 -4.84
N MET A 87 14.24 -16.10 -5.07
CA MET A 87 14.35 -15.15 -6.18
C MET A 87 14.20 -15.80 -7.55
N GLY A 88 14.72 -17.03 -7.75
CA GLY A 88 14.51 -17.77 -8.99
C GLY A 88 13.03 -18.05 -9.28
N LEU A 89 12.23 -18.37 -8.25
CA LEU A 89 10.78 -18.58 -8.40
C LEU A 89 10.06 -17.28 -8.73
N TYR A 90 10.45 -16.18 -8.10
CA TYR A 90 9.87 -14.86 -8.37
C TYR A 90 10.20 -14.37 -9.77
N LEU A 91 11.43 -14.58 -10.24
CA LEU A 91 11.84 -14.28 -11.62
C LEU A 91 11.05 -15.12 -12.63
N ASN A 92 10.83 -16.41 -12.36
CA ASN A 92 10.01 -17.27 -13.21
C ASN A 92 8.56 -16.78 -13.31
N CYS A 93 7.98 -16.31 -12.19
CA CYS A 93 6.65 -15.70 -12.20
C CYS A 93 6.62 -14.43 -13.06
N HIS A 94 7.61 -13.55 -12.89
CA HIS A 94 7.74 -12.36 -13.72
C HIS A 94 7.88 -12.70 -15.21
N ALA A 95 8.73 -13.67 -15.56
CA ALA A 95 8.93 -14.10 -16.94
C ALA A 95 7.64 -14.69 -17.55
N ALA A 96 6.86 -15.44 -16.77
CA ALA A 96 5.55 -15.94 -17.20
C ALA A 96 4.57 -14.79 -17.47
N MET A 97 4.49 -13.81 -16.56
CA MET A 97 3.70 -12.59 -16.76
C MET A 97 4.15 -11.83 -18.01
N GLU A 98 5.46 -11.72 -18.25
CA GLU A 98 5.99 -11.01 -19.43
C GLU A 98 5.59 -11.70 -20.74
N ARG A 99 5.64 -13.03 -20.81
CA ARG A 99 5.10 -13.78 -21.96
C ARG A 99 3.61 -13.51 -22.18
N MET A 100 2.84 -13.39 -21.09
CA MET A 100 1.42 -13.01 -21.18
C MET A 100 1.25 -11.60 -21.72
N ARG A 101 2.11 -10.64 -21.35
CA ARG A 101 2.13 -9.27 -21.88
C ARG A 101 2.50 -9.23 -23.36
N GLU A 102 3.53 -9.96 -23.78
CA GLU A 102 3.92 -10.06 -25.20
C GLU A 102 2.78 -10.62 -26.06
N ALA A 103 2.15 -11.69 -25.60
CA ALA A 103 0.98 -12.26 -26.26
C ALA A 103 -0.22 -11.30 -26.23
N ALA A 104 -0.33 -10.48 -25.18
CA ALA A 104 -1.38 -9.48 -25.08
C ALA A 104 -1.18 -8.34 -26.07
N GLU A 105 0.04 -7.85 -26.19
CA GLU A 105 0.44 -6.81 -27.12
C GLU A 105 0.28 -7.25 -28.58
N LYS A 106 0.66 -8.49 -28.92
CA LYS A 106 0.46 -9.07 -30.27
C LYS A 106 -1.02 -9.26 -30.61
N GLY A 107 -1.84 -9.62 -29.62
CA GLY A 107 -3.28 -9.87 -29.80
C GLY A 107 -4.18 -8.67 -29.52
N ASP A 108 -3.61 -7.48 -29.30
CA ASP A 108 -4.28 -6.24 -28.87
C ASP A 108 -5.27 -6.41 -27.69
N ARG A 109 -4.95 -7.31 -26.75
CA ARG A 109 -5.75 -7.62 -25.55
C ARG A 109 -5.13 -7.01 -24.28
N ARG A 110 -5.82 -7.16 -23.15
CA ARG A 110 -5.25 -6.80 -21.83
C ARG A 110 -4.12 -7.74 -21.42
N GLY A 111 -3.12 -7.17 -20.76
CA GLY A 111 -2.05 -7.88 -20.07
C GLY A 111 -2.58 -8.58 -18.81
N PRO A 112 -1.71 -9.36 -18.14
CA PRO A 112 -2.11 -10.17 -17.00
C PRO A 112 -2.50 -9.31 -15.79
N ILE A 113 -3.59 -9.67 -15.13
CA ILE A 113 -3.97 -9.17 -13.80
C ILE A 113 -3.57 -10.24 -12.79
N THR A 114 -2.61 -9.92 -11.92
CA THR A 114 -2.02 -10.86 -10.96
C THR A 114 -2.27 -10.39 -9.54
N MET A 115 -2.85 -11.26 -8.71
CA MET A 115 -3.11 -11.00 -7.30
C MET A 115 -2.16 -11.77 -6.39
N VAL A 116 -1.60 -11.12 -5.38
CA VAL A 116 -0.70 -11.73 -4.40
C VAL A 116 -1.42 -11.89 -3.07
N VAL A 117 -1.55 -13.12 -2.59
CA VAL A 117 -2.33 -13.47 -1.38
C VAL A 117 -1.50 -14.30 -0.41
N GLY A 118 -1.91 -14.29 0.86
CA GLY A 118 -1.21 -14.98 1.93
C GLY A 118 -1.39 -14.29 3.29
N PRO A 119 -1.08 -14.96 4.41
CA PRO A 119 -1.26 -14.40 5.74
C PRO A 119 -0.33 -13.19 5.99
N CYS A 120 -0.44 -12.58 7.17
CA CYS A 120 0.51 -11.55 7.59
C CYS A 120 1.96 -12.08 7.56
N ASP A 121 2.92 -11.21 7.26
CA ASP A 121 4.37 -11.48 7.37
C ASP A 121 4.89 -12.64 6.50
N VAL A 122 4.42 -12.68 5.24
CA VAL A 122 4.95 -13.62 4.21
C VAL A 122 5.65 -12.92 3.04
N GLY A 123 5.76 -11.58 3.07
CA GLY A 123 6.45 -10.81 2.03
C GLY A 123 5.60 -10.38 0.83
N LYS A 124 4.27 -10.28 0.97
CA LYS A 124 3.34 -9.87 -0.12
C LYS A 124 3.73 -8.53 -0.77
N SER A 125 3.86 -7.46 0.02
CA SER A 125 4.24 -6.13 -0.49
C SER A 125 5.61 -6.15 -1.17
N THR A 126 6.58 -6.87 -0.59
CA THR A 126 7.92 -7.04 -1.16
C THR A 126 7.88 -7.74 -2.52
N LEU A 127 7.08 -8.80 -2.66
CA LEU A 127 6.90 -9.49 -3.94
C LEU A 127 6.20 -8.59 -4.96
N CYS A 128 5.17 -7.84 -4.56
CA CYS A 128 4.51 -6.87 -5.45
C CYS A 128 5.51 -5.85 -5.97
N ARG A 129 6.31 -5.24 -5.08
CA ARG A 129 7.36 -4.27 -5.43
C ARG A 129 8.40 -4.87 -6.40
N LEU A 130 8.83 -6.09 -6.15
CA LEU A 130 9.76 -6.82 -7.03
C LEU A 130 9.18 -7.01 -8.43
N LEU A 131 7.97 -7.56 -8.53
CA LEU A 131 7.31 -7.85 -9.82
C LEU A 131 7.05 -6.57 -10.63
N LEU A 132 6.66 -5.49 -9.96
CA LEU A 132 6.44 -4.17 -10.56
C LEU A 132 7.75 -3.56 -11.06
N ASN A 133 8.82 -3.61 -10.25
CA ASN A 133 10.15 -3.12 -10.65
C ASN A 133 10.69 -3.85 -11.87
N TYR A 134 10.58 -5.18 -11.90
CA TYR A 134 10.97 -5.97 -13.07
C TYR A 134 10.14 -5.62 -14.31
N ALA A 135 8.82 -5.44 -14.17
CA ALA A 135 7.97 -5.01 -15.29
C ALA A 135 8.41 -3.67 -15.86
N VAL A 136 8.71 -2.69 -15.01
CA VAL A 136 9.16 -1.37 -15.48
C VAL A 136 10.55 -1.42 -16.11
N ARG A 137 11.46 -2.25 -15.59
CA ARG A 137 12.78 -2.49 -16.22
C ARG A 137 12.64 -3.07 -17.63
N MET A 138 11.58 -3.83 -17.89
CA MET A 138 11.20 -4.34 -19.21
C MET A 138 10.41 -3.32 -20.06
N GLY A 139 10.33 -2.06 -19.63
CA GLY A 139 9.62 -0.99 -20.35
C GLY A 139 8.10 -1.02 -20.23
N ARG A 140 7.55 -1.88 -19.35
CA ARG A 140 6.11 -1.94 -19.06
C ARG A 140 5.70 -0.81 -18.10
N ARG A 141 4.39 -0.55 -18.03
CA ARG A 141 3.75 0.43 -17.15
C ARG A 141 2.55 -0.18 -16.43
N PRO A 142 2.76 -1.15 -15.53
CA PRO A 142 1.67 -1.83 -14.84
C PRO A 142 0.95 -0.90 -13.86
N ILE A 143 -0.31 -1.21 -13.56
CA ILE A 143 -1.03 -0.60 -12.43
C ILE A 143 -0.73 -1.44 -11.19
N PHE A 144 -0.26 -0.79 -10.13
CA PHE A 144 -0.21 -1.36 -8.79
C PHE A 144 -1.53 -1.07 -8.08
N VAL A 145 -2.18 -2.09 -7.55
CA VAL A 145 -3.38 -1.97 -6.71
C VAL A 145 -3.03 -2.43 -5.31
N ASP A 146 -3.40 -1.65 -4.30
CA ASP A 146 -3.23 -2.03 -2.91
C ASP A 146 -4.57 -2.06 -2.19
N LEU A 147 -4.93 -3.26 -1.72
CA LEU A 147 -6.16 -3.53 -0.99
C LEU A 147 -5.91 -3.72 0.52
N ASP A 148 -4.68 -3.54 1.01
CA ASP A 148 -4.38 -3.60 2.45
C ASP A 148 -4.66 -2.26 3.14
N VAL A 149 -5.86 -2.12 3.69
CA VAL A 149 -6.26 -0.93 4.47
C VAL A 149 -5.50 -0.75 5.77
N GLY A 150 -4.77 -1.77 6.25
CA GLY A 150 -4.06 -1.73 7.53
C GLY A 150 -2.59 -1.31 7.40
N GLN A 151 -1.91 -1.77 6.35
CA GLN A 151 -0.46 -1.58 6.13
C GLN A 151 -0.12 -1.27 4.66
N GLY A 152 -1.09 -0.83 3.85
CA GLY A 152 -0.88 -0.54 2.44
C GLY A 152 0.11 0.60 2.19
N ASP A 153 0.74 0.55 1.02
CA ASP A 153 1.83 1.42 0.58
C ASP A 153 1.33 2.64 -0.25
N ILE A 154 0.02 2.71 -0.53
CA ILE A 154 -0.61 3.82 -1.28
C ILE A 154 -1.33 4.76 -0.31
N ALA A 155 -0.96 6.04 -0.37
CA ALA A 155 -1.51 7.12 0.46
C ALA A 155 -1.35 6.88 1.98
N ILE A 156 -2.47 6.72 2.72
CA ILE A 156 -2.48 6.55 4.17
C ILE A 156 -3.25 5.27 4.56
N PRO A 157 -3.05 4.75 5.80
CA PRO A 157 -3.88 3.66 6.32
C PRO A 157 -5.38 4.00 6.27
N GLY A 158 -6.22 2.97 6.15
CA GLY A 158 -7.66 3.12 6.00
C GLY A 158 -8.10 3.47 4.58
N THR A 159 -7.30 3.14 3.58
CA THR A 159 -7.62 3.40 2.17
C THR A 159 -7.38 2.15 1.32
N VAL A 160 -8.08 2.09 0.19
CA VAL A 160 -7.72 1.21 -0.92
C VAL A 160 -7.37 2.09 -2.12
N GLY A 161 -6.40 1.68 -2.94
CA GLY A 161 -5.95 2.55 -4.01
C GLY A 161 -5.20 1.85 -5.12
N ALA A 162 -4.89 2.64 -6.15
CA ALA A 162 -4.12 2.22 -7.30
C ALA A 162 -3.16 3.30 -7.77
N LEU A 163 -2.02 2.89 -8.32
CA LEU A 163 -0.97 3.74 -8.84
C LEU A 163 -0.46 3.20 -10.18
N LEU A 164 -0.31 4.07 -11.19
CA LEU A 164 0.38 3.70 -12.42
C LEU A 164 1.90 3.73 -12.20
N VAL A 165 2.56 2.58 -12.30
CA VAL A 165 4.00 2.49 -12.07
C VAL A 165 4.76 2.70 -13.37
N GLU A 166 5.44 3.84 -13.49
CA GLU A 166 6.18 4.21 -14.71
C GLU A 166 7.70 4.15 -14.58
N ARG A 167 8.21 4.08 -13.34
CA ARG A 167 9.64 4.03 -13.01
C ARG A 167 9.85 3.03 -11.87
N PRO A 168 11.03 2.40 -11.77
CA PRO A 168 11.35 1.58 -10.60
C PRO A 168 11.17 2.40 -9.32
N SER A 169 10.80 1.75 -8.23
CA SER A 169 10.74 2.35 -6.90
C SER A 169 12.08 3.01 -6.56
N ASN A 170 12.08 3.97 -5.66
CA ASN A 170 13.34 4.35 -5.01
C ASN A 170 13.87 3.12 -4.23
N VAL A 171 15.15 3.08 -3.88
CA VAL A 171 15.70 2.00 -3.05
C VAL A 171 15.21 2.13 -1.60
N ILE A 172 15.10 3.38 -1.13
CA ILE A 172 14.83 3.72 0.26
C ILE A 172 13.36 4.06 0.47
N GLU A 173 12.78 4.80 -0.47
CA GLU A 173 11.34 5.08 -0.53
C GLU A 173 10.66 4.08 -1.48
N ASP A 174 9.34 3.99 -1.44
CA ASP A 174 8.59 3.12 -2.35
C ASP A 174 8.36 3.77 -3.73
N PHE A 175 7.27 3.42 -4.40
CA PHE A 175 6.90 4.02 -5.67
C PHE A 175 6.52 5.50 -5.51
N SER A 176 6.79 6.29 -6.55
CA SER A 176 6.39 7.68 -6.58
C SER A 176 4.86 7.79 -6.59
N GLN A 177 4.28 8.39 -5.54
CA GLN A 177 2.84 8.58 -5.36
C GLN A 177 2.32 9.76 -6.19
N GLN A 178 2.69 9.85 -7.47
CA GLN A 178 2.18 10.88 -8.38
C GLN A 178 0.76 10.52 -8.84
N ALA A 179 -0.22 11.31 -8.39
CA ALA A 179 -1.63 11.17 -8.73
C ALA A 179 -2.20 9.73 -8.54
N PRO A 180 -2.10 9.15 -7.32
CA PRO A 180 -2.73 7.86 -7.04
C PRO A 180 -4.26 8.00 -7.06
N LEU A 181 -4.94 6.93 -7.46
CA LEU A 181 -6.37 6.77 -7.26
C LEU A 181 -6.61 6.19 -5.87
N VAL A 182 -7.36 6.89 -5.02
CA VAL A 182 -7.53 6.49 -3.62
C VAL A 182 -8.98 6.61 -3.22
N PHE A 183 -9.50 5.58 -2.55
CA PHE A 183 -10.83 5.56 -1.97
C PHE A 183 -10.77 5.48 -0.45
N HIS A 184 -11.70 6.17 0.20
CA HIS A 184 -11.83 6.20 1.65
C HIS A 184 -12.51 4.92 2.15
N PHE A 185 -11.79 4.12 2.95
CA PHE A 185 -12.38 3.03 3.73
C PHE A 185 -12.56 3.41 5.21
N GLY A 186 -11.62 4.18 5.76
CA GLY A 186 -11.73 4.79 7.10
C GLY A 186 -11.38 3.88 8.28
N HIS A 187 -11.10 2.59 8.08
CA HIS A 187 -10.77 1.65 9.17
C HIS A 187 -9.45 0.90 8.96
N LYS A 188 -8.83 0.45 10.05
CA LYS A 188 -7.54 -0.29 10.05
C LYS A 188 -7.63 -1.75 9.58
N THR A 189 -8.85 -2.30 9.49
CA THR A 189 -9.10 -3.70 9.16
C THR A 189 -10.36 -3.83 8.30
N PRO A 190 -10.37 -4.66 7.24
CA PRO A 190 -11.57 -4.90 6.43
C PRO A 190 -12.75 -5.43 7.24
N SER A 191 -12.48 -6.14 8.34
CA SER A 191 -13.50 -6.69 9.23
C SER A 191 -14.40 -5.65 9.89
N ALA A 192 -13.99 -4.37 9.92
CA ALA A 192 -14.81 -3.30 10.45
C ALA A 192 -16.06 -3.05 9.59
N ASN A 193 -15.96 -3.26 8.27
CA ASN A 193 -17.07 -3.07 7.35
C ASN A 193 -16.83 -3.83 6.03
N VAL A 194 -17.17 -5.11 6.01
CA VAL A 194 -16.96 -6.02 4.86
C VAL A 194 -17.76 -5.54 3.63
N ALA A 195 -18.97 -5.02 3.83
CA ALA A 195 -19.82 -4.52 2.75
C ALA A 195 -19.19 -3.31 2.04
N LEU A 196 -18.73 -2.32 2.81
CA LEU A 196 -18.01 -1.17 2.27
C LEU A 196 -16.71 -1.59 1.58
N TYR A 197 -15.93 -2.49 2.18
CA TYR A 197 -14.68 -2.95 1.58
C TYR A 197 -14.91 -3.57 0.20
N ASN A 198 -15.89 -4.47 0.06
CA ASN A 198 -16.22 -5.08 -1.23
C ASN A 198 -16.73 -4.06 -2.25
N LEU A 199 -17.55 -3.10 -1.82
CA LEU A 199 -18.03 -2.01 -2.67
C LEU A 199 -16.86 -1.20 -3.25
N LEU A 200 -15.91 -0.80 -2.40
CA LEU A 200 -14.74 -0.03 -2.82
C LEU A 200 -13.80 -0.84 -3.70
N VAL A 201 -13.63 -2.14 -3.44
CA VAL A 201 -12.83 -3.06 -4.29
C VAL A 201 -13.45 -3.17 -5.68
N THR A 202 -14.77 -3.35 -5.77
CA THR A 202 -15.49 -3.37 -7.05
C THR A 202 -15.32 -2.05 -7.79
N ARG A 203 -15.52 -0.93 -7.10
CA ARG A 203 -15.36 0.40 -7.71
C ARG A 203 -13.93 0.64 -8.20
N LEU A 204 -12.93 0.24 -7.42
CA LEU A 204 -11.53 0.35 -7.81
C LEU A 204 -11.21 -0.50 -9.05
N ALA A 205 -11.78 -1.70 -9.14
CA ALA A 205 -11.63 -2.58 -10.31
C ALA A 205 -12.23 -1.96 -11.58
N GLU A 206 -13.44 -1.37 -11.49
CA GLU A 206 -14.08 -0.65 -12.59
C GLU A 206 -13.19 0.48 -13.12
N VAL A 207 -12.72 1.37 -12.24
CA VAL A 207 -11.88 2.50 -12.64
C VAL A 207 -10.53 2.03 -13.20
N CYS A 208 -9.96 0.95 -12.66
CA CYS A 208 -8.76 0.34 -13.23
C CYS A 208 -9.02 -0.21 -14.64
N SER A 209 -10.17 -0.86 -14.87
CA SER A 209 -10.58 -1.36 -16.19
C SER A 209 -10.70 -0.21 -17.20
N ASP A 210 -11.38 0.88 -16.83
CA ASP A 210 -11.49 2.09 -17.67
C ASP A 210 -10.10 2.66 -18.00
N ARG A 211 -9.20 2.69 -17.03
CA ARG A 211 -7.81 3.15 -17.22
C ARG A 211 -7.04 2.25 -18.19
N LEU A 212 -7.22 0.93 -18.13
CA LEU A 212 -6.64 -0.01 -19.09
C LEU A 212 -7.21 0.22 -20.49
N GLN A 213 -8.51 0.51 -20.62
CA GLN A 213 -9.10 0.81 -21.94
C GLN A 213 -8.56 2.11 -22.53
N ALA A 214 -8.38 3.14 -21.71
CA ALA A 214 -7.92 4.46 -22.14
C ALA A 214 -6.40 4.55 -22.43
N ASN A 215 -5.58 3.66 -21.85
CA ASN A 215 -4.12 3.71 -21.97
C ASN A 215 -3.56 2.39 -22.47
N LYS A 216 -3.21 2.32 -23.77
CA LYS A 216 -2.64 1.11 -24.40
C LYS A 216 -1.42 0.55 -23.67
N LYS A 217 -0.50 1.41 -23.19
CA LYS A 217 0.70 0.95 -22.46
C LYS A 217 0.33 0.30 -21.14
N ALA A 218 -0.59 0.90 -20.38
CA ALA A 218 -1.09 0.29 -19.14
C ALA A 218 -1.85 -1.01 -19.45
N ARG A 219 -2.70 -1.00 -20.49
CA ARG A 219 -3.49 -2.15 -20.95
C ARG A 219 -2.66 -3.40 -21.11
N VAL A 220 -1.59 -3.33 -21.91
CA VAL A 220 -0.73 -4.49 -22.20
C VAL A 220 0.17 -4.86 -21.01
N SER A 221 0.41 -3.91 -20.09
CA SER A 221 1.26 -4.13 -18.92
C SER A 221 0.54 -4.89 -17.80
N GLY A 222 -0.78 -4.73 -17.71
CA GLY A 222 -1.61 -5.42 -16.73
C GLY A 222 -1.56 -4.79 -15.33
N ILE A 223 -1.98 -5.57 -14.33
CA ILE A 223 -2.16 -5.11 -12.95
C ILE A 223 -1.48 -6.08 -11.98
N VAL A 224 -0.87 -5.55 -10.91
CA VAL A 224 -0.40 -6.33 -9.77
C VAL A 224 -1.16 -5.87 -8.53
N ILE A 225 -1.81 -6.80 -7.83
CA ILE A 225 -2.71 -6.52 -6.70
C ILE A 225 -2.09 -7.06 -5.40
N ASN A 226 -1.83 -6.18 -4.43
CA ASN A 226 -1.50 -6.53 -3.05
C ASN A 226 -2.78 -6.65 -2.21
N THR A 227 -2.83 -7.63 -1.31
CA THR A 227 -3.99 -7.86 -0.43
C THR A 227 -3.62 -7.81 1.05
N CYS A 228 -4.61 -7.62 1.92
CA CYS A 228 -4.41 -7.77 3.37
C CYS A 228 -4.11 -9.23 3.77
N GLY A 229 -3.63 -9.43 5.00
CA GLY A 229 -3.29 -10.76 5.55
C GLY A 229 -4.46 -11.58 6.10
N TRP A 230 -5.71 -11.16 5.90
CA TRP A 230 -6.88 -11.87 6.43
C TRP A 230 -7.35 -12.96 5.46
N VAL A 231 -6.92 -14.19 5.68
CA VAL A 231 -7.09 -15.31 4.71
C VAL A 231 -8.14 -16.35 5.11
N LYS A 232 -8.86 -16.16 6.22
CA LYS A 232 -9.82 -17.14 6.76
C LYS A 232 -11.21 -16.53 6.88
N GLY A 233 -12.25 -17.36 6.76
CA GLY A 233 -13.63 -16.95 6.96
C GLY A 233 -14.03 -15.85 5.97
N ASP A 234 -14.54 -14.72 6.46
CA ASP A 234 -14.88 -13.58 5.60
C ASP A 234 -13.68 -13.01 4.87
N GLY A 235 -12.47 -13.10 5.43
CA GLY A 235 -11.24 -12.73 4.72
C GLY A 235 -11.01 -13.52 3.44
N TYR A 236 -11.31 -14.83 3.45
CA TYR A 236 -11.27 -15.65 2.24
C TYR A 236 -12.31 -15.17 1.20
N LYS A 237 -13.52 -14.84 1.64
CA LYS A 237 -14.57 -14.30 0.76
C LYS A 237 -14.17 -12.96 0.13
N LEU A 238 -13.46 -12.12 0.88
CA LEU A 238 -12.91 -10.86 0.36
C LEU A 238 -11.87 -11.12 -0.75
N LEU A 239 -11.00 -12.12 -0.58
CA LEU A 239 -10.02 -12.50 -1.60
C LEU A 239 -10.71 -13.01 -2.87
N THR A 240 -11.73 -13.87 -2.74
CA THR A 240 -12.49 -14.38 -3.90
C THR A 240 -13.28 -13.27 -4.58
N HIS A 241 -13.85 -12.33 -3.82
CA HIS A 241 -14.52 -11.14 -4.37
C HIS A 241 -13.55 -10.26 -5.16
N ALA A 242 -12.37 -9.97 -4.61
CA ALA A 242 -11.34 -9.21 -5.32
C ALA A 242 -10.88 -9.92 -6.59
N ALA A 243 -10.67 -11.23 -6.54
CA ALA A 243 -10.31 -12.04 -7.71
C ALA A 243 -11.35 -11.93 -8.84
N GLN A 244 -12.63 -11.98 -8.48
CA GLN A 244 -13.74 -11.85 -9.42
C GLN A 244 -13.87 -10.43 -9.96
N ALA A 245 -13.88 -9.41 -9.09
CA ALA A 245 -14.04 -8.02 -9.47
C ALA A 245 -12.94 -7.52 -10.42
N PHE A 246 -11.70 -7.94 -10.19
CA PHE A 246 -10.56 -7.61 -11.04
C PHE A 246 -10.38 -8.58 -12.22
N GLU A 247 -11.20 -9.62 -12.34
CA GLU A 247 -11.05 -10.67 -13.35
C GLU A 247 -9.60 -11.18 -13.48
N VAL A 248 -9.03 -11.63 -12.36
CA VAL A 248 -7.61 -11.99 -12.24
C VAL A 248 -7.26 -13.17 -13.15
N ASP A 249 -6.09 -13.11 -13.78
CA ASP A 249 -5.55 -14.20 -14.61
C ASP A 249 -4.65 -15.15 -13.78
N ALA A 250 -4.04 -14.63 -12.71
CA ALA A 250 -3.14 -15.38 -11.85
C ALA A 250 -3.24 -14.97 -10.39
N ILE A 251 -3.09 -15.93 -9.48
CA ILE A 251 -3.04 -15.73 -8.03
C ILE A 251 -1.76 -16.37 -7.49
N LEU A 252 -0.91 -15.56 -6.89
CA LEU A 252 0.33 -15.98 -6.23
C LEU A 252 0.07 -16.15 -4.73
N VAL A 253 0.08 -17.39 -4.24
CA VAL A 253 -0.19 -17.74 -2.85
C VAL A 253 1.12 -17.92 -2.10
N LEU A 254 1.40 -17.02 -1.14
CA LEU A 254 2.62 -17.07 -0.34
C LEU A 254 2.43 -17.84 0.97
N ASP A 255 3.24 -18.89 1.14
CA ASP A 255 3.46 -19.62 2.41
C ASP A 255 2.18 -20.06 3.14
N GLN A 256 1.17 -20.50 2.40
CA GLN A 256 -0.09 -21.00 2.97
C GLN A 256 -0.78 -22.07 2.11
N GLU A 257 -0.44 -23.33 2.34
CA GLU A 257 -0.94 -24.47 1.54
C GLU A 257 -2.46 -24.65 1.60
N ARG A 258 -3.08 -24.43 2.76
CA ARG A 258 -4.54 -24.53 2.89
C ARG A 258 -5.24 -23.51 1.99
N LEU A 259 -4.78 -22.26 1.99
CA LEU A 259 -5.33 -21.20 1.15
C LEU A 259 -5.12 -21.55 -0.34
N TYR A 260 -3.96 -22.08 -0.69
CA TYR A 260 -3.68 -22.53 -2.05
C TYR A 260 -4.68 -23.58 -2.51
N ASN A 261 -4.91 -24.63 -1.72
CA ASN A 261 -5.85 -25.70 -2.09
C ASN A 261 -7.30 -25.20 -2.13
N GLU A 262 -7.70 -24.29 -1.24
CA GLU A 262 -9.02 -23.65 -1.28
C GLU A 262 -9.19 -22.83 -2.57
N LEU A 263 -8.20 -22.03 -2.97
CA LEU A 263 -8.24 -21.25 -4.21
C LEU A 263 -8.20 -22.12 -5.48
N VAL A 264 -7.40 -23.19 -5.51
CA VAL A 264 -7.37 -24.13 -6.65
C VAL A 264 -8.74 -24.78 -6.85
N ARG A 265 -9.46 -25.08 -5.77
CA ARG A 265 -10.80 -25.67 -5.83
C ARG A 265 -11.87 -24.68 -6.30
N ASP A 266 -11.80 -23.44 -5.81
CA ASP A 266 -12.90 -22.48 -5.93
C ASP A 266 -12.72 -21.48 -7.10
N MET A 267 -11.50 -21.32 -7.63
CA MET A 267 -11.25 -20.47 -8.80
C MET A 267 -11.55 -21.19 -10.12
N PRO A 268 -11.98 -20.48 -11.18
CA PRO A 268 -12.12 -21.06 -12.51
C PRO A 268 -10.80 -21.61 -13.08
N ASP A 269 -10.86 -22.66 -13.90
CA ASP A 269 -9.68 -23.35 -14.50
C ASP A 269 -8.71 -22.44 -15.27
N PHE A 270 -9.21 -21.31 -15.78
CA PHE A 270 -8.37 -20.35 -16.50
C PHE A 270 -7.46 -19.55 -15.57
N VAL A 271 -7.85 -19.36 -14.30
CA VAL A 271 -7.08 -18.63 -13.29
C VAL A 271 -5.89 -19.49 -12.85
N LYS A 272 -4.68 -18.97 -13.00
CA LYS A 272 -3.46 -19.68 -12.61
C LYS A 272 -3.12 -19.43 -11.14
N VAL A 273 -3.42 -20.41 -10.28
CA VAL A 273 -3.05 -20.37 -8.87
C VAL A 273 -1.65 -20.98 -8.71
N VAL A 274 -0.70 -20.22 -8.16
CA VAL A 274 0.70 -20.61 -8.00
C VAL A 274 1.10 -20.52 -6.53
N PHE A 275 1.59 -21.61 -5.96
CA PHE A 275 2.16 -21.61 -4.62
C PHE A 275 3.61 -21.13 -4.65
N LEU A 276 3.96 -20.21 -3.76
CA LEU A 276 5.30 -19.66 -3.61
C LEU A 276 5.73 -19.72 -2.12
N PRO A 277 6.97 -20.13 -1.83
CA PRO A 277 7.49 -20.06 -0.46
C PRO A 277 7.75 -18.59 -0.07
N LYS A 278 7.63 -18.26 1.22
CA LYS A 278 8.13 -16.97 1.71
C LYS A 278 9.65 -16.94 1.71
N SER A 279 10.23 -15.74 1.61
CA SER A 279 11.66 -15.58 1.87
C SER A 279 11.95 -15.80 3.35
N GLY A 280 13.05 -16.52 3.66
CA GLY A 280 13.54 -16.64 5.04
C GLY A 280 14.02 -15.31 5.64
N GLY A 281 14.09 -14.23 4.85
CA GLY A 281 14.39 -12.88 5.32
C GLY A 281 13.15 -12.08 5.73
N VAL A 282 11.95 -12.65 5.62
CA VAL A 282 10.73 -12.00 6.10
C VAL A 282 10.69 -12.08 7.62
N VAL A 283 10.54 -10.91 8.25
CA VAL A 283 10.49 -10.78 9.71
C VAL A 283 9.05 -10.55 10.16
N GLU A 284 8.63 -11.29 11.18
CA GLU A 284 7.34 -11.09 11.83
C GLU A 284 7.26 -9.71 12.49
N ARG A 285 6.07 -9.08 12.42
CA ARG A 285 5.86 -7.75 12.98
C ARG A 285 4.89 -7.79 14.14
N SER A 286 5.32 -7.24 15.27
CA SER A 286 4.45 -7.03 16.43
C SER A 286 3.34 -6.01 16.12
N GLN A 287 2.29 -6.02 16.92
CA GLN A 287 1.21 -5.04 16.80
C GLN A 287 1.71 -3.60 17.03
N ALA A 288 2.71 -3.42 17.90
CA ALA A 288 3.35 -2.14 18.15
C ALA A 288 4.09 -1.63 16.90
N GLN A 289 4.91 -2.48 16.26
CA GLN A 289 5.60 -2.14 15.01
C GLN A 289 4.63 -1.79 13.87
N ARG A 290 3.49 -2.50 13.76
CA ARG A 290 2.44 -2.16 12.78
C ARG A 290 1.78 -0.82 13.06
N THR A 291 1.68 -0.45 14.33
CA THR A 291 1.11 0.83 14.75
C THR A 291 2.07 1.96 14.42
N GLU A 292 3.34 1.81 14.78
CA GLU A 292 4.39 2.76 14.44
C GLU A 292 4.53 2.95 12.92
N ALA A 293 4.45 1.87 12.13
CA ALA A 293 4.47 1.95 10.67
C ALA A 293 3.28 2.75 10.09
N ARG A 294 2.07 2.61 10.67
CA ARG A 294 0.92 3.43 10.26
C ARG A 294 1.14 4.91 10.56
N ASP A 295 1.62 5.20 11.77
CA ASP A 295 1.87 6.56 12.21
C ASP A 295 2.97 7.22 11.34
N GLN A 296 4.01 6.46 11.00
CA GLN A 296 5.05 6.88 10.05
C GLN A 296 4.49 7.11 8.64
N GLY A 297 3.58 6.25 8.15
CA GLY A 297 2.92 6.44 6.85
C GLY A 297 2.11 7.73 6.80
N VAL A 298 1.33 8.02 7.86
CA VAL A 298 0.60 9.29 7.96
C VAL A 298 1.56 10.48 8.07
N ARG A 299 2.63 10.36 8.86
CA ARG A 299 3.65 11.41 8.97
C ARG A 299 4.31 11.70 7.63
N ALA A 300 4.69 10.66 6.88
CA ALA A 300 5.32 10.78 5.57
C ALA A 300 4.39 11.44 4.54
N TYR A 301 3.08 11.23 4.65
CA TYR A 301 2.09 11.92 3.81
C TYR A 301 2.14 13.46 3.99
N PHE A 302 2.23 13.95 5.23
CA PHE A 302 2.24 15.40 5.51
C PHE A 302 3.63 16.03 5.40
N TYR A 303 4.66 15.36 5.90
CA TYR A 303 6.00 15.91 6.11
C TYR A 303 7.04 15.37 5.13
N GLY A 304 6.65 14.44 4.25
CA GLY A 304 7.58 13.69 3.43
C GLY A 304 8.42 12.72 4.26
N SER A 305 9.25 11.93 3.57
CA SER A 305 10.23 11.05 4.19
C SER A 305 11.63 11.69 4.10
N ARG A 306 12.34 11.53 2.97
CA ARG A 306 13.66 12.14 2.78
C ARG A 306 13.57 13.52 2.16
N THR A 307 12.64 13.69 1.23
CA THR A 307 12.33 14.99 0.66
C THR A 307 11.28 15.64 1.56
N PRO A 308 11.64 16.68 2.32
CA PRO A 308 10.70 17.30 3.25
C PRO A 308 9.55 17.93 2.49
N LEU A 309 8.34 17.70 3.00
CA LEU A 309 7.14 18.43 2.63
C LEU A 309 6.79 19.40 3.77
N TYR A 310 6.17 20.51 3.41
CA TYR A 310 5.86 21.59 4.34
C TYR A 310 4.33 21.76 4.40
N PRO A 311 3.66 21.04 5.31
CA PRO A 311 2.22 21.14 5.43
C PRO A 311 1.81 22.49 6.00
N HIS A 312 0.56 22.86 5.77
CA HIS A 312 -0.06 24.10 6.20
C HIS A 312 -1.02 23.85 7.36
N SER A 313 -1.10 24.81 8.27
CA SER A 313 -2.07 24.79 9.36
C SER A 313 -3.01 25.99 9.24
N PHE A 314 -4.32 25.76 9.23
CA PHE A 314 -5.31 26.83 9.15
C PHE A 314 -6.67 26.42 9.75
N GLU A 315 -7.46 27.42 10.14
CA GLU A 315 -8.82 27.22 10.68
C GLU A 315 -9.84 27.01 9.56
N VAL A 316 -10.79 26.10 9.81
CA VAL A 316 -11.98 25.84 8.99
C VAL A 316 -13.22 26.04 9.87
N LYS A 317 -14.19 26.80 9.38
CA LYS A 317 -15.47 27.00 10.09
C LYS A 317 -16.37 25.78 9.91
N TRP A 318 -17.13 25.44 10.93
CA TRP A 318 -18.06 24.30 10.88
C TRP A 318 -19.09 24.40 9.76
N ASN A 319 -19.55 25.60 9.42
CA ASN A 319 -20.50 25.82 8.33
C ASN A 319 -19.88 25.77 6.91
N GLU A 320 -18.55 25.79 6.80
CA GLU A 320 -17.80 25.63 5.54
C GLU A 320 -17.50 24.14 5.26
N ALA A 321 -17.68 23.25 6.23
CA ALA A 321 -17.35 21.82 6.12
C ALA A 321 -18.58 20.93 6.28
N ARG A 322 -18.76 19.98 5.36
CA ARG A 322 -19.82 18.97 5.43
C ARG A 322 -19.18 17.63 5.82
N LEU A 323 -19.25 17.30 7.10
CA LEU A 323 -18.62 16.11 7.67
C LEU A 323 -19.55 14.90 7.66
N TYR A 324 -19.02 13.77 7.22
CA TYR A 324 -19.74 12.50 7.17
C TYR A 324 -18.88 11.33 7.64
N LYS A 325 -19.54 10.25 8.05
CA LYS A 325 -18.96 8.93 8.28
C LYS A 325 -19.74 7.91 7.45
N ILE A 326 -19.06 6.88 6.96
CA ILE A 326 -19.70 5.78 6.22
C ILE A 326 -20.01 4.65 7.20
N GLY A 327 -21.25 4.16 7.15
CA GLY A 327 -21.77 3.12 8.04
C GLY A 327 -22.56 3.70 9.20
N ALA A 328 -23.85 3.39 9.23
CA ALA A 328 -24.73 3.69 10.35
C ALA A 328 -24.61 2.59 11.43
N PRO A 329 -24.88 2.91 12.71
CA PRO A 329 -24.99 1.91 13.76
C PRO A 329 -26.01 0.82 13.39
N VAL A 330 -25.69 -0.44 13.73
CA VAL A 330 -26.57 -1.58 13.43
C VAL A 330 -27.87 -1.41 14.22
N LEU A 331 -28.98 -1.22 13.52
CA LEU A 331 -30.31 -1.18 14.11
C LEU A 331 -30.85 -2.62 14.30
N PRO A 332 -31.55 -2.91 15.41
CA PRO A 332 -32.27 -4.17 15.56
C PRO A 332 -33.24 -4.41 14.39
N ALA A 333 -33.46 -5.67 14.01
CA ALA A 333 -34.35 -6.01 12.90
C ALA A 333 -35.78 -5.45 13.06
N SER A 334 -36.26 -5.30 14.29
CA SER A 334 -37.54 -4.68 14.62
C SER A 334 -37.62 -3.17 14.32
N CYS A 335 -36.48 -2.50 14.16
CA CYS A 335 -36.37 -1.06 13.92
C CYS A 335 -35.95 -0.72 12.48
N MET A 336 -35.83 -1.72 11.59
CA MET A 336 -35.48 -1.49 10.18
C MET A 336 -36.72 -1.06 9.36
N PRO A 337 -36.63 0.00 8.53
CA PRO A 337 -37.69 0.37 7.60
C PRO A 337 -38.02 -0.76 6.61
N LEU A 338 -39.28 -0.86 6.21
CA LEU A 338 -39.74 -1.81 5.20
C LEU A 338 -38.93 -1.65 3.90
N GLY A 339 -38.25 -2.73 3.48
CA GLY A 339 -37.47 -2.78 2.24
C GLY A 339 -35.97 -2.51 2.38
N MET A 340 -35.49 -2.06 3.55
CA MET A 340 -34.05 -1.91 3.80
C MET A 340 -33.40 -3.23 4.24
N LYS A 341 -32.25 -3.57 3.66
CA LYS A 341 -31.38 -4.64 4.15
C LYS A 341 -30.43 -4.09 5.22
N ALA A 342 -29.99 -4.96 6.13
CA ALA A 342 -28.99 -4.60 7.13
C ALA A 342 -27.67 -4.09 6.49
N GLU A 343 -27.34 -4.60 5.29
CA GLU A 343 -26.20 -4.21 4.48
C GLU A 343 -26.27 -2.75 4.01
N ASP A 344 -27.47 -2.23 3.71
CA ASP A 344 -27.66 -0.85 3.25
C ASP A 344 -27.29 0.16 4.35
N ASN A 345 -27.39 -0.23 5.62
CA ASN A 345 -26.94 0.61 6.73
C ASN A 345 -25.40 0.66 6.81
N LEU A 346 -24.70 -0.39 6.39
CA LEU A 346 -23.24 -0.46 6.47
C LEU A 346 -22.56 0.48 5.47
N THR A 347 -23.21 0.83 4.36
CA THR A 347 -22.67 1.75 3.35
C THR A 347 -23.34 3.12 3.38
N LYS A 348 -24.26 3.36 4.32
CA LYS A 348 -24.96 4.63 4.45
C LYS A 348 -24.04 5.77 4.85
N LEU A 349 -24.16 6.92 4.17
CA LEU A 349 -23.52 8.16 4.55
C LEU A 349 -24.26 8.80 5.73
N VAL A 350 -23.57 9.06 6.83
CA VAL A 350 -24.14 9.63 8.07
C VAL A 350 -23.45 10.95 8.39
N ALA A 351 -24.22 12.03 8.52
CA ALA A 351 -23.69 13.33 8.90
C ALA A 351 -23.08 13.29 10.31
N VAL A 352 -21.91 13.91 10.47
CA VAL A 352 -21.19 14.00 11.74
C VAL A 352 -21.25 15.45 12.21
N THR A 353 -21.80 15.66 13.41
CA THR A 353 -21.75 16.97 14.05
C THR A 353 -20.29 17.29 14.46
N PRO A 354 -19.73 18.43 14.03
CA PRO A 354 -18.40 18.84 14.48
C PRO A 354 -18.35 18.99 16.01
N GLY A 355 -17.25 18.53 16.61
CA GLY A 355 -17.06 18.59 18.05
C GLY A 355 -15.70 18.06 18.50
N PRO A 356 -15.43 18.04 19.82
CA PRO A 356 -14.13 17.61 20.36
C PRO A 356 -13.70 16.20 19.95
N ASN A 357 -14.66 15.34 19.57
CA ASN A 357 -14.42 14.00 19.04
C ASN A 357 -13.69 13.97 17.69
N LEU A 358 -13.59 15.11 16.99
CA LEU A 358 -12.79 15.20 15.76
C LEU A 358 -11.29 15.32 16.03
N LEU A 359 -10.89 15.69 17.24
CA LEU A 359 -9.49 15.96 17.57
C LEU A 359 -8.61 14.74 17.23
N HIS A 360 -7.51 15.00 16.52
CA HIS A 360 -6.54 14.03 16.03
C HIS A 360 -7.05 13.06 14.96
N HIS A 361 -8.31 13.15 14.53
CA HIS A 361 -8.79 12.31 13.43
C HIS A 361 -8.34 12.83 12.07
N LEU A 362 -8.08 11.89 11.17
CA LEU A 362 -7.90 12.18 9.75
C LEU A 362 -9.27 12.34 9.08
N LEU A 363 -9.36 13.34 8.21
CA LEU A 363 -10.50 13.57 7.33
C LEU A 363 -10.05 13.40 5.88
N SER A 364 -10.80 12.63 5.10
CA SER A 364 -10.56 12.51 3.66
C SER A 364 -11.37 13.58 2.94
N VAL A 365 -10.72 14.32 2.05
CA VAL A 365 -11.37 15.35 1.22
C VAL A 365 -11.92 14.66 -0.03
N SER A 366 -13.24 14.48 -0.12
CA SER A 366 -13.86 13.82 -1.26
C SER A 366 -13.83 14.70 -2.52
N PHE A 367 -13.76 14.08 -3.70
CA PHE A 367 -14.01 14.79 -4.96
C PHE A 367 -15.50 14.98 -5.28
N ALA A 368 -16.42 14.45 -4.47
CA ALA A 368 -17.86 14.64 -4.69
C ALA A 368 -18.26 16.11 -4.48
N ASP A 369 -18.94 16.72 -5.45
CA ASP A 369 -19.33 18.13 -5.40
C ASP A 369 -20.42 18.37 -4.34
N SER A 370 -21.28 17.38 -4.12
CA SER A 370 -22.39 17.46 -3.18
C SER A 370 -22.57 16.16 -2.38
N PRO A 371 -23.10 16.20 -1.13
CA PRO A 371 -23.39 15.00 -0.36
C PRO A 371 -24.54 14.15 -0.93
N GLU A 372 -25.31 14.70 -1.86
CA GLU A 372 -26.32 13.96 -2.64
C GLU A 372 -25.71 13.11 -3.76
N ASP A 373 -24.45 13.36 -4.13
CA ASP A 373 -23.71 12.50 -5.06
C ASP A 373 -23.27 11.19 -4.37
N ASP A 374 -22.66 10.29 -5.13
CA ASP A 374 -22.11 9.04 -4.60
C ASP A 374 -20.77 9.28 -3.87
N VAL A 375 -20.84 9.95 -2.72
CA VAL A 375 -19.67 10.25 -1.88
C VAL A 375 -18.93 8.97 -1.46
N VAL A 376 -19.65 7.86 -1.28
CA VAL A 376 -19.11 6.57 -0.82
C VAL A 376 -18.15 5.98 -1.86
N GLN A 377 -18.52 6.03 -3.14
CA GLN A 377 -17.73 5.48 -4.24
C GLN A 377 -16.92 6.53 -5.00
N THR A 378 -16.85 7.76 -4.49
CA THR A 378 -16.02 8.83 -5.07
C THR A 378 -14.63 8.80 -4.46
N ASN A 379 -13.60 8.94 -5.31
CA ASN A 379 -12.22 9.00 -4.87
C ASN A 379 -11.93 10.31 -4.11
N VAL A 380 -10.80 10.35 -3.42
CA VAL A 380 -10.44 11.49 -2.56
C VAL A 380 -9.32 12.31 -3.18
N ALA A 381 -9.36 13.63 -2.95
CA ALA A 381 -8.32 14.58 -3.32
C ALA A 381 -7.08 14.46 -2.41
N GLY A 382 -7.29 14.05 -1.16
CA GLY A 382 -6.25 13.92 -0.16
C GLY A 382 -6.83 13.84 1.24
N PHE A 383 -5.98 14.08 2.23
CA PHE A 383 -6.30 13.93 3.64
C PHE A 383 -5.83 15.16 4.43
N VAL A 384 -6.57 15.48 5.48
CA VAL A 384 -6.20 16.51 6.46
C VAL A 384 -6.32 15.93 7.87
N CYS A 385 -5.52 16.43 8.81
CA CYS A 385 -5.61 16.02 10.22
C CYS A 385 -6.20 17.15 11.06
N VAL A 386 -7.18 16.88 11.91
CA VAL A 386 -7.72 17.88 12.84
C VAL A 386 -6.77 18.00 14.03
N THR A 387 -6.14 19.16 14.20
CA THR A 387 -5.15 19.40 15.26
C THR A 387 -5.71 20.19 16.44
N ASN A 388 -6.82 20.92 16.25
CA ASN A 388 -7.51 21.63 17.32
C ASN A 388 -9.01 21.76 17.00
N VAL A 389 -9.86 21.84 18.02
CA VAL A 389 -11.31 22.10 17.88
C VAL A 389 -11.70 23.21 18.86
N ASP A 390 -12.27 24.28 18.33
CA ASP A 390 -12.77 25.41 19.12
C ASP A 390 -14.30 25.46 19.02
N VAL A 391 -14.96 25.09 20.12
CA VAL A 391 -16.42 24.99 20.21
C VAL A 391 -17.08 26.36 20.24
N ASP A 392 -16.44 27.33 20.91
CA ASP A 392 -17.00 28.68 21.08
C ASP A 392 -16.96 29.45 19.75
N ARG A 393 -15.85 29.31 19.01
CA ARG A 393 -15.68 29.93 17.69
C ARG A 393 -16.29 29.11 16.55
N GLN A 394 -16.76 27.90 16.84
CA GLN A 394 -17.29 26.94 15.85
C GLN A 394 -16.30 26.69 14.70
N THR A 395 -15.05 26.43 15.05
CA THR A 395 -13.96 26.14 14.11
C THR A 395 -13.21 24.87 14.49
N PHE A 396 -12.50 24.30 13.53
CA PHE A 396 -11.43 23.35 13.80
C PHE A 396 -10.20 23.72 12.99
N THR A 397 -9.01 23.49 13.54
CA THR A 397 -7.74 23.69 12.86
C THR A 397 -7.33 22.40 12.17
N VAL A 398 -6.93 22.49 10.90
CA VAL A 398 -6.45 21.34 10.13
C VAL A 398 -4.98 21.49 9.77
N LEU A 399 -4.25 20.38 9.83
CA LEU A 399 -3.00 20.16 9.12
C LEU A 399 -3.32 19.66 7.71
N SER A 400 -2.84 20.35 6.68
CA SER A 400 -3.16 20.11 5.28
C SER A 400 -1.90 20.11 4.41
N PRO A 401 -1.75 19.19 3.43
CA PRO A 401 -0.63 19.23 2.49
C PRO A 401 -0.64 20.47 1.57
N GLN A 402 -1.80 21.12 1.42
CA GLN A 402 -1.98 22.30 0.58
C GLN A 402 -2.53 23.48 1.41
N PRO A 403 -2.23 24.73 1.04
CA PRO A 403 -2.76 25.91 1.72
C PRO A 403 -4.28 26.04 1.51
N ARG A 404 -4.93 26.89 2.32
CA ARG A 404 -6.36 27.23 2.17
C ARG A 404 -6.65 27.80 0.76
N PRO A 405 -7.82 27.53 0.16
CA PRO A 405 -8.93 26.70 0.64
C PRO A 405 -8.69 25.20 0.50
N LEU A 406 -9.46 24.40 1.25
CA LEU A 406 -9.54 22.98 0.97
C LEU A 406 -10.04 22.77 -0.47
N PRO A 407 -9.56 21.72 -1.17
CA PRO A 407 -10.00 21.43 -2.54
C PRO A 407 -11.51 21.22 -2.66
N ASN A 408 -12.15 20.72 -1.59
CA ASN A 408 -13.58 20.50 -1.52
C ASN A 408 -14.06 20.59 -0.06
N THR A 409 -15.38 20.64 0.14
CA THR A 409 -16.05 20.81 1.44
C THR A 409 -16.69 19.54 1.98
N VAL A 410 -16.81 18.47 1.17
CA VAL A 410 -17.31 17.16 1.61
C VAL A 410 -16.17 16.34 2.22
N LEU A 411 -16.26 16.10 3.53
CA LEU A 411 -15.20 15.49 4.32
C LEU A 411 -15.66 14.17 4.96
N LEU A 412 -14.87 13.12 4.80
CA LEU A 412 -15.13 11.79 5.37
C LEU A 412 -14.24 11.54 6.59
N LEU A 413 -14.86 11.30 7.75
CA LEU A 413 -14.21 11.00 9.01
C LEU A 413 -13.61 9.59 8.98
N SER A 414 -12.30 9.49 9.23
CA SER A 414 -11.57 8.23 9.38
C SER A 414 -11.43 7.85 10.85
N ASP A 415 -11.48 6.57 11.19
CA ASP A 415 -11.12 6.06 12.52
C ASP A 415 -9.58 6.01 12.73
N ILE A 416 -8.81 6.44 11.72
CA ILE A 416 -7.37 6.66 11.84
C ILE A 416 -7.12 8.00 12.54
N GLN A 417 -6.29 7.95 13.57
CA GLN A 417 -5.87 9.12 14.33
C GLN A 417 -4.38 9.38 14.15
N PHE A 418 -4.00 10.64 14.20
CA PHE A 418 -2.62 11.11 14.12
C PHE A 418 -2.43 12.30 15.07
N MET A 419 -1.54 12.12 16.05
CA MET A 419 -1.12 13.21 16.93
C MET A 419 0.12 13.84 16.34
N ASP A 420 0.00 15.08 15.91
CA ASP A 420 1.14 15.85 15.41
C ASP A 420 1.96 16.37 16.58
N SER A 421 2.91 15.55 17.05
CA SER A 421 3.92 15.95 18.02
C SER A 421 5.12 16.54 17.27
N HIS A 422 5.34 17.84 17.43
CA HIS A 422 6.57 18.52 17.01
C HIS A 422 7.75 18.15 17.91
#